data_AF-A0A2P2MW18-F1
#
_entry.id   AF-A0A2P2MW18-F1
#
_cell.length_a   1.000
_cell.length_b   1.000
_cell.length_c   1.000
_cell.angle_alpha   90.00
_cell.angle_beta   90.00
_cell.angle_gamma   90.00
#
_symmetry.space_group_name_H-M   'P 1'
#
loop_
_entity.id
_entity.type
_entity.pdbx_description
1 polymer ?
#
loop_
_entity_poly.entity_id
_entity_poly.type
_entity_poly.pdbx_seq_one_letter_code
_entity_poly.pdbx_strand_id
1 'polypeptide(L)'
;MAAASSVQIKTDPIKPIFNLKPTCRRYQKPDRIRFTSPAAAGGSSASSKRYSITLLPGDGIGPEVISVAKNALELAGSLEGISFSFQEMPMGGSALDLVGVPLPEETLSAAKQSDAVLLGAIGGYKWDKNEKHLKLETGLLQLRAGLKVFANLRPATILPQLGRTPQGKKNGDIIF
;
A
#
# COMPACT_ATOMS: atom_id res chain seq x y z
N MET A 1 -66.57 -28.75 1.63
CA MET A 1 -65.95 -27.74 2.52
C MET A 1 -64.46 -28.01 2.51
N ALA A 2 -63.53 -27.16 2.08
CA ALA A 2 -63.52 -25.71 1.97
C ALA A 2 -62.78 -25.27 0.68
N ALA A 3 -63.10 -24.06 0.22
CA ALA A 3 -62.72 -23.51 -1.07
C ALA A 3 -61.22 -23.13 -1.15
N ALA A 4 -60.60 -23.46 -2.29
CA ALA A 4 -59.32 -22.91 -2.72
C ALA A 4 -59.54 -21.50 -3.28
N SER A 5 -59.11 -20.49 -2.54
CA SER A 5 -59.11 -19.09 -3.01
C SER A 5 -57.74 -18.76 -3.60
N SER A 6 -57.66 -18.81 -4.93
CA SER A 6 -56.53 -18.36 -5.73
C SER A 6 -56.34 -16.85 -5.59
N VAL A 7 -55.30 -16.41 -4.88
CA VAL A 7 -54.89 -15.00 -4.83
C VAL A 7 -54.09 -14.70 -6.09
N GLN A 8 -54.67 -13.92 -7.01
CA GLN A 8 -53.95 -13.37 -8.17
C GLN A 8 -53.15 -12.13 -7.73
N ILE A 9 -51.82 -12.22 -7.77
CA ILE A 9 -50.94 -11.06 -7.62
C ILE A 9 -50.84 -10.38 -8.98
N LYS A 10 -51.40 -9.18 -9.07
CA LYS A 10 -51.29 -8.29 -10.23
C LYS A 10 -49.90 -7.66 -10.22
N THR A 11 -49.00 -8.09 -11.11
CA THR A 11 -47.70 -7.45 -11.30
C THR A 11 -47.86 -6.28 -12.26
N ASP A 12 -48.01 -5.07 -11.73
CA ASP A 12 -47.91 -3.86 -12.53
C ASP A 12 -46.43 -3.57 -12.83
N PRO A 13 -46.05 -3.27 -14.08
CA PRO A 13 -44.65 -3.02 -14.42
C PRO A 13 -44.16 -1.71 -13.80
N ILE A 14 -43.05 -1.80 -13.06
CA ILE A 14 -42.37 -0.68 -12.43
C ILE A 14 -41.85 0.26 -13.53
N LYS A 15 -42.44 1.46 -13.61
CA LYS A 15 -41.93 2.55 -14.46
C LYS A 15 -40.57 3.03 -13.91
N PRO A 16 -39.54 3.20 -14.76
CA PRO A 16 -38.26 3.70 -14.32
C PRO A 16 -38.36 5.19 -13.95
N ILE A 17 -38.27 5.49 -12.66
CA ILE A 17 -38.07 6.84 -12.12
C ILE A 17 -36.56 7.09 -12.13
N PHE A 18 -36.00 7.52 -13.26
CA PHE A 18 -34.75 8.28 -13.29
C PHE A 18 -34.64 9.02 -14.62
N ASN A 19 -35.14 10.25 -14.62
CA ASN A 19 -34.87 11.23 -15.67
C ASN A 19 -33.47 11.83 -15.41
N LEU A 20 -32.43 11.08 -15.76
CA LEU A 20 -31.05 11.60 -15.79
C LEU A 20 -30.87 12.40 -17.07
N LYS A 21 -30.80 13.74 -16.92
CA LYS A 21 -30.30 14.62 -17.98
C LYS A 21 -28.91 14.13 -18.42
N PRO A 22 -28.62 14.02 -19.72
CA PRO A 22 -27.34 13.54 -20.20
C PRO A 22 -26.33 14.69 -20.12
N THR A 23 -25.69 14.88 -18.97
CA THR A 23 -24.38 15.56 -18.95
C THR A 23 -23.32 14.52 -19.26
N CYS A 24 -23.33 14.07 -20.52
CA CYS A 24 -22.27 13.30 -21.12
C CYS A 24 -21.05 14.22 -21.26
N ARG A 25 -20.23 14.36 -20.22
CA ARG A 25 -18.83 14.74 -20.46
C ARG A 25 -18.22 13.59 -21.23
N ARG A 26 -17.82 13.86 -22.47
CA ARG A 26 -17.07 12.95 -23.34
C ARG A 26 -16.05 12.16 -22.52
N TYR A 27 -16.35 10.90 -22.26
CA TYR A 27 -15.34 9.93 -21.90
C TYR A 27 -14.53 9.67 -23.18
N GLN A 28 -13.38 10.33 -23.29
CA GLN A 28 -12.42 10.01 -24.34
C GLN A 28 -11.84 8.65 -24.00
N LYS A 29 -12.19 7.66 -24.83
CA LYS A 29 -11.61 6.33 -24.84
C LYS A 29 -10.09 6.50 -24.96
N PRO A 30 -9.25 5.99 -24.05
CA PRO A 30 -7.82 6.02 -24.27
C PRO A 30 -7.52 5.20 -25.53
N ASP A 31 -6.68 5.76 -26.40
CA ASP A 31 -6.28 5.11 -27.63
C ASP A 31 -5.71 3.72 -27.32
N ARG A 32 -6.22 2.75 -28.07
CA ARG A 32 -5.79 1.36 -28.05
C ARG A 32 -4.27 1.31 -28.19
N ILE A 33 -3.56 1.03 -27.11
CA ILE A 33 -2.09 0.91 -27.11
C ILE A 33 -1.73 -0.19 -28.10
N ARG A 34 -1.18 0.20 -29.25
CA ARG A 34 -0.61 -0.73 -30.22
C ARG A 34 0.70 -1.25 -29.63
N PHE A 35 0.74 -2.53 -29.28
CA PHE A 35 2.00 -3.25 -29.13
C PHE A 35 2.66 -3.37 -30.51
N THR A 36 3.45 -2.38 -30.91
CA THR A 36 4.47 -2.57 -31.94
C THR A 36 5.76 -2.91 -31.23
N SER A 37 6.18 -4.17 -31.35
CA SER A 37 7.49 -4.64 -30.92
C SER A 37 8.58 -3.74 -31.52
N PRO A 38 9.50 -3.16 -30.73
CA PRO A 38 10.64 -2.47 -31.31
C PRO A 38 11.66 -3.54 -31.72
N ALA A 39 11.77 -3.74 -33.02
CA ALA A 39 12.97 -4.31 -33.62
C ALA A 39 14.17 -3.38 -33.34
N ALA A 40 15.31 -4.01 -33.07
CA ALA A 40 16.62 -3.45 -32.82
C ALA A 40 16.90 -2.05 -33.41
N ALA A 41 17.19 -1.09 -32.53
CA ALA A 41 17.94 0.12 -32.86
C ALA A 41 18.90 0.41 -31.71
N GLY A 42 20.20 0.22 -31.96
CA GLY A 42 21.26 0.67 -31.06
C GLY A 42 21.31 2.21 -31.02
N GLY A 43 21.45 2.76 -29.82
CA GLY A 43 21.62 4.19 -29.61
C GLY A 43 21.63 4.58 -28.14
N SER A 44 22.84 4.83 -27.61
CA SER A 44 23.20 5.54 -26.36
C SER A 44 22.48 5.15 -25.06
N SER A 45 23.23 4.58 -24.12
CA SER A 45 22.79 4.25 -22.76
C SER A 45 22.20 5.46 -22.03
N ALA A 46 20.88 5.55 -21.96
CA ALA A 46 20.22 6.36 -20.95
C ALA A 46 20.71 5.87 -19.57
N SER A 47 21.23 6.78 -18.75
CA SER A 47 21.71 6.46 -17.41
C SER A 47 20.52 6.06 -16.53
N SER A 48 20.19 4.77 -16.52
CA SER A 48 19.15 4.23 -15.63
C SER A 48 19.58 4.50 -14.20
N LYS A 49 18.85 5.37 -13.48
CA LYS A 49 19.10 5.61 -12.06
C LYS A 49 18.78 4.34 -11.30
N ARG A 50 19.73 3.85 -10.51
CA ARG A 50 19.56 2.66 -9.69
C ARG A 50 19.53 3.06 -8.21
N TYR A 51 18.50 2.61 -7.50
CA TYR A 51 18.36 2.80 -6.07
C TYR A 51 18.34 1.45 -5.34
N SER A 52 19.00 1.39 -4.19
CA SER A 52 18.99 0.26 -3.28
C SER A 52 17.96 0.49 -2.18
N ILE A 53 17.02 -0.44 -2.03
CA ILE A 53 15.91 -0.33 -1.08
C ILE A 53 15.95 -1.53 -0.13
N THR A 54 16.04 -1.25 1.17
CA THR A 54 15.87 -2.28 2.21
C THR A 54 14.39 -2.48 2.46
N LEU A 55 13.92 -3.71 2.29
CA LEU A 55 12.55 -4.13 2.60
C LEU A 55 12.52 -4.76 3.99
N LEU A 56 11.67 -4.22 4.85
CA LEU A 56 11.41 -4.71 6.19
C LEU A 56 9.96 -5.18 6.25
N PRO A 57 9.66 -6.43 5.83
CA PRO A 57 8.29 -6.94 5.76
C PRO A 57 7.59 -6.94 7.12
N GLY A 58 8.34 -7.29 8.18
CA GLY A 58 7.84 -7.33 9.55
C GLY A 58 6.81 -8.45 9.77
N ASP A 59 5.75 -8.16 10.52
CA ASP A 59 4.83 -9.16 11.07
C ASP A 59 3.37 -8.96 10.63
N GLY A 60 2.54 -9.97 10.86
CA GLY A 60 1.12 -9.95 10.53
C GLY A 60 0.90 -9.84 9.02
N ILE A 61 0.15 -8.81 8.59
CA ILE A 61 -0.10 -8.53 7.17
C ILE A 61 1.08 -7.88 6.45
N GLY A 62 2.16 -7.53 7.18
CA GLY A 62 3.32 -6.81 6.66
C GLY A 62 3.94 -7.41 5.39
N PRO A 63 4.27 -8.71 5.37
CA PRO A 63 4.83 -9.37 4.18
C PRO A 63 3.92 -9.28 2.95
N GLU A 64 2.60 -9.38 3.13
CA GLU A 64 1.63 -9.34 2.03
C GLU A 64 1.56 -7.94 1.39
N VAL A 65 1.43 -6.89 2.21
CA VAL A 65 1.37 -5.51 1.70
C VAL A 65 2.69 -5.06 1.08
N ILE A 66 3.82 -5.52 1.62
CA ILE A 66 5.15 -5.19 1.09
C ILE A 66 5.41 -5.86 -0.26
N SER A 67 4.96 -7.10 -0.45
CA SER A 67 5.04 -7.78 -1.75
C SER A 67 4.28 -7.00 -2.84
N VAL A 68 3.07 -6.53 -2.53
CA VAL A 68 2.28 -5.72 -3.47
C VAL A 68 2.94 -4.36 -3.73
N ALA A 69 3.46 -3.70 -2.69
CA ALA A 69 4.15 -2.42 -2.82
C ALA A 69 5.43 -2.52 -3.67
N LYS A 70 6.21 -3.60 -3.51
CA LYS A 70 7.39 -3.89 -4.34
C LYS A 70 7.02 -3.98 -5.81
N ASN A 71 5.99 -4.76 -6.15
CA ASN A 71 5.54 -4.93 -7.53
C ASN A 71 5.07 -3.61 -8.15
N ALA A 72 4.32 -2.81 -7.38
CA ALA A 72 3.86 -1.49 -7.83
C ALA A 72 5.05 -0.53 -8.06
N LEU A 73 6.07 -0.58 -7.20
CA LEU A 73 7.26 0.24 -7.31
C LEU A 73 8.13 -0.15 -8.51
N GLU A 74 8.32 -1.45 -8.76
CA GLU A 74 9.02 -1.95 -9.94
C GLU A 74 8.35 -1.49 -11.24
N LEU A 75 7.02 -1.62 -11.31
CA LEU A 75 6.26 -1.15 -12.47
C LEU A 75 6.41 0.35 -12.67
N ALA A 76 6.21 1.16 -11.63
CA ALA A 76 6.36 2.61 -11.70
C ALA A 76 7.79 3.02 -12.09
N GLY A 77 8.82 2.36 -11.54
CA GLY A 77 10.21 2.60 -11.89
C GLY A 77 10.52 2.31 -13.36
N SER A 78 9.99 1.20 -13.88
CA SER A 78 10.21 0.82 -15.28
C SER A 78 9.68 1.86 -16.27
N LEU A 79 8.58 2.53 -15.93
CA LEU A 79 7.97 3.58 -16.77
C LEU A 79 8.82 4.86 -16.78
N GLU A 80 9.53 5.15 -15.69
CA GLU A 80 10.35 6.35 -15.52
C GLU A 80 11.85 6.11 -15.78
N GLY A 81 12.23 4.90 -16.20
CA GLY A 81 13.64 4.53 -16.42
C GLY A 81 14.47 4.41 -15.13
N ILE A 82 13.82 4.13 -13.99
CA ILE A 82 14.43 3.91 -12.68
C ILE A 82 14.47 2.41 -12.39
N SER A 83 15.62 1.92 -11.94
CA SER A 83 15.81 0.54 -11.49
C SER A 83 15.92 0.46 -9.97
N PHE A 84 15.32 -0.57 -9.38
CA PHE A 84 15.37 -0.80 -7.94
C PHE A 84 16.10 -2.11 -7.62
N SER A 85 16.89 -2.10 -6.56
CA SER A 85 17.55 -3.28 -6.00
C SER A 85 16.98 -3.50 -4.60
N PHE A 86 16.27 -4.60 -4.40
CA PHE A 86 15.62 -4.89 -3.13
C PHE A 86 16.42 -5.87 -2.29
N GLN A 87 16.56 -5.57 -1.00
CA GLN A 87 17.14 -6.48 -0.01
C GLN A 87 16.15 -6.65 1.15
N GLU A 88 15.64 -7.86 1.35
CA GLU A 88 14.73 -8.18 2.44
C GLU A 88 15.51 -8.51 3.71
N MET A 89 15.16 -7.87 4.84
CA MET A 89 15.81 -8.07 6.13
C MET A 89 14.76 -8.31 7.24
N PRO A 90 15.03 -9.20 8.20
CA PRO A 90 14.09 -9.50 9.28
C PRO A 90 14.00 -8.37 10.30
N MET A 91 12.78 -8.02 10.71
CA MET A 91 12.53 -7.03 11.77
C MET A 91 11.31 -7.44 12.60
N GLY A 92 11.29 -7.06 13.87
CA GLY A 92 10.14 -7.25 14.74
C GLY A 92 10.05 -8.68 15.28
N GLY A 93 8.85 -9.25 15.26
CA GLY A 93 8.54 -10.58 15.78
C GLY A 93 9.24 -11.66 14.98
N SER A 94 9.32 -11.48 13.66
CA SER A 94 10.08 -12.32 12.75
C SER A 94 11.57 -12.34 13.11
N ALA A 95 12.15 -11.21 13.52
CA ALA A 95 13.53 -11.17 13.98
C ALA A 95 13.71 -11.76 15.39
N LEU A 96 12.75 -11.54 16.30
CA LEU A 96 12.75 -12.17 17.63
C LEU A 96 12.71 -13.69 17.53
N ASP A 97 11.90 -14.24 16.63
CA ASP A 97 11.78 -15.68 16.45
C ASP A 97 13.05 -16.29 15.82
N LEU A 98 13.76 -15.54 14.96
CA LEU A 98 14.96 -16.02 14.28
C LEU A 98 16.25 -15.83 15.09
N VAL A 99 16.44 -14.65 15.69
CA VAL A 99 17.71 -14.19 16.28
C VAL A 99 17.56 -13.84 17.76
N GLY A 100 16.33 -13.80 18.29
CA GLY A 100 16.07 -13.46 19.70
C GLY A 100 16.10 -11.97 19.99
N VAL A 101 16.30 -11.11 18.98
CA VAL A 101 16.31 -9.64 19.12
C VAL A 101 15.33 -8.99 18.13
N PRO A 102 14.66 -7.89 18.51
CA PRO A 102 13.65 -7.26 17.65
C PRO A 102 14.27 -6.51 16.45
N LEU A 103 15.53 -6.09 16.58
CA LEU A 103 16.29 -5.46 15.50
C LEU A 103 17.72 -6.03 15.47
N PRO A 104 18.03 -6.92 14.52
CA PRO A 104 19.39 -7.40 14.31
C PRO A 104 20.32 -6.29 13.79
N GLU A 105 21.59 -6.31 14.20
CA GLU A 105 22.58 -5.31 13.74
C GLU A 105 22.79 -5.35 12.22
N GLU A 106 22.68 -6.55 11.63
CA GLU A 106 22.73 -6.75 10.17
C GLU A 106 21.62 -5.98 9.46
N THR A 107 20.42 -5.96 10.04
CA THR A 107 19.26 -5.25 9.49
C THR A 107 19.47 -3.74 9.56
N LEU A 108 20.00 -3.25 10.68
CA LEU A 108 20.34 -1.83 10.81
C LEU A 108 21.46 -1.41 9.85
N SER A 109 22.45 -2.29 9.64
CA SER A 109 23.55 -2.05 8.71
C SER A 109 23.08 -1.99 7.26
N ALA A 110 22.23 -2.94 6.85
CA ALA A 110 21.61 -2.92 5.52
C ALA A 110 20.77 -1.66 5.31
N ALA A 111 19.94 -1.29 6.29
CA ALA A 111 19.13 -0.09 6.25
C ALA A 111 19.96 1.21 6.10
N LYS A 112 21.14 1.28 6.72
CA LYS A 112 22.07 2.41 6.58
C LYS A 112 22.79 2.45 5.23
N GLN A 113 22.98 1.31 4.58
CA GLN A 113 23.63 1.21 3.27
C GLN A 113 22.66 1.43 2.11
N SER A 114 21.36 1.25 2.34
CA SER A 114 20.31 1.50 1.34
C SER A 114 19.96 2.98 1.21
N ASP A 115 19.50 3.37 0.03
CA ASP A 115 18.99 4.71 -0.27
C ASP A 115 17.62 4.97 0.40
N ALA A 116 16.82 3.93 0.56
CA ALA A 116 15.51 4.00 1.21
C ALA A 116 15.18 2.70 1.95
N VAL A 117 14.31 2.82 2.96
CA VAL A 117 13.81 1.69 3.74
C VAL A 117 12.29 1.66 3.64
N LEU A 118 11.73 0.53 3.24
CA LEU A 118 10.29 0.32 3.19
C LEU A 118 9.88 -0.67 4.29
N LEU A 119 9.13 -0.17 5.26
CA LEU A 119 8.63 -0.95 6.40
C LEU A 119 7.17 -1.33 6.18
N GLY A 120 6.83 -2.61 6.43
CA GLY A 120 5.47 -3.12 6.42
C GLY A 120 4.73 -2.82 7.72
N ALA A 121 4.56 -3.84 8.55
CA ALA A 121 3.93 -3.73 9.85
C ALA A 121 4.76 -4.45 10.91
N ILE A 122 4.67 -4.02 12.16
CA ILE A 122 5.33 -4.68 13.28
C ILE A 122 4.27 -4.84 14.36
N GLY A 123 4.14 -6.04 14.92
CA GLY A 123 3.17 -6.31 15.98
C GLY A 123 2.74 -7.76 16.03
N GLY A 124 2.39 -8.25 17.22
CA GLY A 124 1.75 -9.55 17.37
C GLY A 124 1.56 -9.97 18.82
N TYR A 125 0.43 -10.62 19.09
CA TYR A 125 0.02 -11.05 20.43
C TYR A 125 1.01 -11.99 21.13
N LYS A 126 1.83 -12.70 20.35
CA LYS A 126 2.85 -13.63 20.84
C LYS A 126 3.91 -12.93 21.69
N TRP A 127 4.25 -11.68 21.38
CA TRP A 127 5.38 -10.96 22.00
C TRP A 127 4.93 -9.82 22.94
N ASP A 128 3.63 -9.62 23.15
CA ASP A 128 3.09 -8.55 24.01
C ASP A 128 3.53 -8.68 25.48
N LYS A 129 3.69 -9.91 25.95
CA LYS A 129 4.09 -10.25 27.32
C LYS A 129 5.60 -10.26 27.54
N ASN A 130 6.39 -10.01 26.50
CA ASN A 130 7.84 -9.98 26.62
C ASN A 130 8.31 -8.77 27.46
N GLU A 131 9.51 -8.90 28.01
CA GLU A 131 10.17 -7.79 28.68
C GLU A 131 10.35 -6.60 27.75
N LYS A 132 10.41 -5.38 28.31
CA LYS A 132 10.45 -4.13 27.55
C LYS A 132 11.55 -4.10 26.48
N HIS A 133 12.70 -4.71 26.74
CA HIS A 133 13.82 -4.72 25.80
C HIS A 133 13.61 -5.65 24.59
N LEU A 134 12.75 -6.67 24.74
CA LEU A 134 12.36 -7.61 23.69
C LEU A 134 11.01 -7.24 23.05
N LYS A 135 10.46 -6.07 23.39
CA LYS A 135 9.24 -5.58 22.76
C LYS A 135 9.51 -5.09 21.35
N LEU A 136 8.51 -5.28 20.50
CA LEU A 136 8.58 -4.95 19.08
C LEU A 136 8.71 -3.45 18.83
N GLU A 137 8.05 -2.63 19.65
CA GLU A 137 8.12 -1.19 19.60
C GLU A 137 9.52 -0.67 19.91
N THR A 138 10.28 -1.38 20.76
CA THR A 138 11.68 -1.07 21.06
C THR A 138 12.55 -1.20 19.81
N GLY A 139 12.35 -2.25 19.00
CA GLY A 139 13.04 -2.42 17.71
C GLY A 139 12.72 -1.29 16.72
N LEU A 140 11.47 -0.83 16.66
CA LEU A 140 11.07 0.30 15.83
C LEU A 140 11.73 1.62 16.27
N LEU A 141 11.80 1.87 17.59
CA LEU A 141 12.47 3.04 18.14
C LEU A 141 13.99 2.99 17.88
N GLN A 142 14.61 1.83 18.04
CA GLN A 142 16.03 1.61 17.74
C GLN A 142 16.33 1.86 16.26
N LEU A 143 15.49 1.39 15.34
CA LEU A 143 15.67 1.64 13.91
C LEU A 143 15.60 3.15 13.60
N ARG A 144 14.61 3.85 14.14
CA ARG A 144 14.46 5.30 13.95
C ARG A 144 15.65 6.09 14.49
N ALA A 145 16.12 5.73 15.69
CA ALA A 145 17.30 6.33 16.29
C ALA A 145 18.56 6.04 15.47
N GLY A 146 18.72 4.80 15.00
CA GLY A 146 19.88 4.36 14.23
C GLY A 146 19.98 4.98 12.83
N LEU A 147 18.83 5.26 12.20
CA LEU A 147 18.75 5.98 10.92
C LEU A 147 18.71 7.51 11.06
N LYS A 148 18.59 8.03 12.29
CA LYS A 148 18.48 9.47 12.60
C LYS A 148 17.33 10.16 11.86
N VAL A 149 16.22 9.45 11.66
CA VAL A 149 15.02 9.98 10.97
C VAL A 149 14.15 10.82 11.90
N PHE A 150 14.55 12.07 12.12
CA PHE A 150 13.90 12.99 13.06
C PHE A 150 12.54 13.50 12.58
N ALA A 151 12.35 13.67 11.27
CA ALA A 151 11.12 14.23 10.70
C ALA A 151 10.12 13.10 10.38
N ASN A 152 8.97 13.11 11.06
CA ASN A 152 7.86 12.21 10.76
C ASN A 152 6.75 12.95 10.01
N LEU A 153 6.58 12.64 8.73
CA LEU A 153 5.52 13.18 7.89
C LEU A 153 4.30 12.25 7.93
N ARG A 154 3.12 12.79 8.26
CA ARG A 154 1.83 12.06 8.31
C ARG A 154 0.74 12.82 7.54
N PRO A 155 0.72 12.75 6.20
CA PRO A 155 -0.32 13.41 5.42
C PRO A 155 -1.70 12.79 5.73
N ALA A 156 -2.68 13.63 6.05
CA ALA A 156 -4.07 13.24 6.26
C ALA A 156 -4.93 13.96 5.23
N THR A 157 -5.36 13.22 4.22
CA THR A 157 -6.15 13.73 3.10
C THR A 157 -7.39 12.85 2.92
N ILE A 158 -8.57 13.46 2.85
CA ILE A 158 -9.81 12.76 2.54
C ILE A 158 -9.89 12.60 1.02
N LEU A 159 -9.93 11.35 0.54
CA LEU A 159 -10.14 11.07 -0.87
C LEU A 159 -11.61 11.32 -1.24
N PRO A 160 -11.90 11.93 -2.40
CA PRO A 160 -13.28 12.20 -2.84
C PRO A 160 -14.18 10.96 -2.84
N GLN A 161 -13.62 9.78 -3.13
CA GLN A 161 -14.30 8.49 -3.16
C GLN A 161 -14.70 7.99 -1.76
N LEU A 162 -14.04 8.48 -0.71
CA LEU A 162 -14.28 8.11 0.69
C LEU A 162 -15.14 9.15 1.43
N GLY A 163 -15.72 10.14 0.72
CA GLY A 163 -16.41 11.32 1.24
C GLY A 163 -17.72 11.10 2.01
N ARG A 164 -17.97 9.88 2.51
CA ARG A 164 -19.05 9.59 3.46
C ARG A 164 -18.47 9.31 4.84
N THR A 165 -17.81 10.30 5.43
CA THR A 165 -17.49 10.27 6.86
C THR A 165 -18.71 10.71 7.68
N PRO A 166 -18.90 10.19 8.89
CA PRO A 166 -19.96 10.66 9.79
C PRO A 166 -19.67 12.12 10.16
N GLN A 167 -20.70 12.97 10.06
CA GLN A 167 -20.74 14.35 10.57
C GLN A 167 -19.92 15.42 9.81
N GLY A 168 -20.45 15.88 8.69
CA GLY A 168 -20.57 17.33 8.41
C GLY A 168 -19.33 18.15 8.04
N LYS A 169 -18.12 17.57 7.96
CA LYS A 169 -16.92 18.31 7.55
C LYS A 169 -16.74 18.30 6.03
N LYS A 170 -16.54 19.48 5.44
CA LYS A 170 -16.35 19.61 3.99
C LYS A 170 -14.94 19.18 3.61
N ASN A 171 -14.79 18.83 2.32
CA ASN A 171 -13.52 18.50 1.71
C ASN A 171 -12.55 19.70 1.87
N GLY A 172 -11.59 19.61 2.80
CA GLY A 172 -10.71 20.71 3.19
C GLY A 172 -10.62 20.97 4.70
N ASP A 173 -11.56 20.46 5.50
CA ASP A 173 -11.62 20.72 6.96
C ASP A 173 -10.85 19.67 7.79
N ILE A 174 -9.68 19.24 7.31
CA ILE A 174 -8.76 18.42 8.09
C ILE A 174 -7.82 19.37 8.82
N ILE A 175 -8.24 19.79 10.01
CA ILE A 175 -7.40 20.56 10.92
C ILE A 175 -6.62 19.56 11.76
N PHE A 176 -5.29 19.60 11.66
CA PHE A 176 -4.36 18.89 12.55
C PHE A 176 -4.23 19.61 13.88
#